data_AF-A0A8B8BE15-F1
#
_entry.id   AF-A0A8B8BE15-F1
#
_cell.length_a   1.000
_cell.length_b   1.000
_cell.length_c   1.000
_cell.angle_alpha   90.00
_cell.angle_beta   90.00
_cell.angle_gamma   90.00
#
_symmetry.space_group_name_H-M   'P 1'
#
loop_
_entity.id
_entity.type
_entity.pdbx_description
1 polymer ?
#
loop_
_entity_poly.entity_id
_entity_poly.type
_entity_poly.pdbx_seq_one_letter_code
_entity_poly.pdbx_strand_id
1 'polypeptide(L)'
;MGGSSSTRRIEFEQDPNNQIVVTEDFAKRIGSHGTNSGRPSRRKMESEEEFSHSYNQKLKELEDKNAQLLNARVDEFAQAVQEVEKKFMNSTGSPVCQDLQDKVFRCYTENHKKTLLCSADVRAFFECVERARANALMRKG
;
A
#
# COMPACT_ATOMS: atom_id res chain seq x y z
N MET A 1 6.44 -59.54 24.22
CA MET A 1 6.04 -58.54 25.25
C MET A 1 7.25 -58.38 26.18
N GLY A 2 7.89 -57.25 26.45
CA GLY A 2 7.92 -55.86 25.95
C GLY A 2 9.16 -55.21 26.60
N GLY A 3 10.05 -54.58 25.82
CA GLY A 3 11.25 -53.93 26.34
C GLY A 3 10.97 -52.46 26.69
N SER A 4 11.29 -52.04 27.91
CA SER A 4 11.05 -50.69 28.42
C SER A 4 12.07 -49.70 27.81
N SER A 5 11.70 -49.02 26.73
CA SER A 5 12.43 -47.83 26.26
C SER A 5 11.96 -46.62 27.05
N SER A 6 12.65 -46.32 28.15
CA SER A 6 12.45 -45.06 28.87
C SER A 6 13.10 -43.93 28.05
N THR A 7 12.31 -43.29 27.19
CA THR A 7 12.71 -42.05 26.54
C THR A 7 12.33 -40.89 27.44
N ARG A 8 13.33 -40.09 27.89
CA ARG A 8 13.07 -38.81 28.57
C ARG A 8 12.38 -37.88 27.58
N ARG A 9 11.21 -37.38 27.96
CA ARG A 9 10.52 -36.30 27.27
C ARG A 9 11.34 -35.03 27.50
N ILE A 10 11.91 -34.47 26.44
CA ILE A 10 12.61 -33.19 26.49
C ILE A 10 11.57 -32.12 26.12
N GLU A 11 11.25 -31.24 27.06
CA GLU A 11 10.45 -30.06 26.81
C GLU A 11 11.41 -28.95 26.35
N PHE A 12 11.18 -28.42 25.15
CA PHE A 12 11.95 -27.31 24.61
C PHE A 12 11.25 -26.02 25.00
N GLU A 13 11.79 -25.30 25.98
CA GLU A 13 11.46 -23.90 26.15
C GLU A 13 12.04 -23.12 24.97
N GLN A 14 11.19 -22.36 24.27
CA GLN A 14 11.62 -21.51 23.16
C GLN A 14 12.49 -20.38 23.72
N ASP A 15 13.80 -20.56 23.60
CA ASP A 15 14.77 -19.52 23.86
C ASP A 15 14.55 -18.38 22.83
N PRO A 16 14.26 -17.13 23.25
CA PRO A 16 13.86 -16.05 22.35
C PRO A 16 14.92 -15.66 21.30
N ASN A 17 16.15 -16.14 21.47
CA ASN A 17 17.25 -15.92 20.52
C ASN A 17 17.50 -17.11 19.58
N ASN A 18 16.70 -18.18 19.67
CA ASN A 18 16.76 -19.38 18.82
C ASN A 18 18.18 -19.98 18.68
N GLN A 19 18.97 -19.91 19.76
CA GLN A 19 20.37 -20.32 19.77
C GLN A 19 20.50 -21.73 20.38
N ILE A 20 20.96 -22.69 19.58
CA ILE A 20 21.27 -24.03 20.07
C ILE A 20 22.57 -23.98 20.87
N VAL A 21 22.50 -24.16 22.19
CA VAL A 21 23.67 -24.20 23.06
C VAL A 21 24.31 -25.59 22.98
N VAL A 22 25.51 -25.65 22.44
CA VAL A 22 26.30 -26.87 22.33
C VAL A 22 27.12 -27.06 23.62
N THR A 23 27.02 -28.24 24.24
CA THR A 23 27.83 -28.55 25.43
C THR A 23 29.32 -28.64 25.07
N GLU A 24 30.17 -28.20 25.99
CA GLU A 24 31.62 -28.10 25.78
C GLU A 24 32.26 -29.45 25.40
N ASP A 25 31.71 -30.55 25.94
CA ASP A 25 32.12 -31.92 25.61
C ASP A 25 31.75 -32.34 24.18
N PHE A 26 30.63 -31.84 23.64
CA PHE A 26 30.24 -32.07 22.26
C PHE A 26 31.10 -31.24 21.30
N ALA A 27 31.41 -29.99 21.67
CA ALA A 27 32.32 -29.14 20.91
C ALA A 27 33.73 -29.75 20.80
N LYS A 28 34.25 -30.34 21.89
CA LYS A 28 35.54 -31.05 21.89
C LYS A 28 35.54 -32.28 20.97
N ARG A 29 34.43 -33.01 20.85
CA ARG A 29 34.33 -34.20 19.98
C ARG A 29 34.28 -33.85 18.49
N ILE A 30 33.66 -32.73 18.12
CA ILE A 30 33.65 -32.27 16.72
C ILE A 30 34.97 -31.60 16.33
N GLY A 31 35.63 -30.89 17.27
CA GLY A 31 36.89 -30.19 17.02
C GLY A 31 38.09 -31.09 16.66
N SER A 32 38.01 -32.40 16.91
CA SER A 32 39.15 -33.30 16.73
C SER A 32 39.36 -33.85 15.31
N HIS A 33 38.49 -33.54 14.34
CA HIS A 33 38.57 -34.07 12.97
C HIS A 33 38.92 -33.04 11.88
N GLY A 34 39.55 -31.91 12.22
CA GLY A 34 39.77 -30.85 11.22
C GLY A 34 40.92 -29.88 11.46
N THR A 35 42.09 -30.30 11.96
CA THR A 35 43.29 -29.45 11.88
C THR A 35 43.95 -29.61 10.51
N ASN A 36 43.44 -28.91 9.51
CA ASN A 36 44.27 -28.51 8.38
C ASN A 36 44.58 -27.03 8.54
N SER A 37 45.65 -26.74 9.29
CA SER A 37 46.27 -25.42 9.39
C SER A 37 46.93 -25.07 8.05
N GLY A 38 46.10 -24.81 7.04
CA GLY A 38 46.49 -24.26 5.77
C GLY A 38 46.12 -22.79 5.73
N ARG A 39 47.12 -21.91 5.65
CA ARG A 39 47.00 -20.51 5.21
C ARG A 39 45.92 -20.41 4.12
N PRO A 40 44.91 -19.51 4.20
CA PRO A 40 43.91 -19.42 3.15
C PRO A 40 44.64 -19.16 1.83
N SER A 41 44.50 -20.10 0.90
CA SER A 41 45.14 -20.01 -0.40
C SER A 41 44.56 -18.80 -1.10
N ARG A 42 45.36 -17.75 -1.30
CA ARG A 42 45.04 -16.46 -1.93
C ARG A 42 44.10 -16.57 -3.15
N ARG A 43 44.22 -17.67 -3.91
CA ARG A 43 43.39 -17.99 -5.08
C ARG A 43 41.90 -18.26 -4.79
N LYS A 44 41.54 -18.74 -3.60
CA LYS A 44 40.11 -18.94 -3.21
C LYS A 44 39.44 -17.62 -2.83
N MET A 45 40.18 -16.72 -2.18
CA MET A 45 39.71 -15.39 -1.80
C MET A 45 39.54 -14.48 -3.02
N GLU A 46 40.47 -14.53 -3.97
CA GLU A 46 40.38 -13.82 -5.26
C GLU A 46 39.10 -14.22 -6.04
N SER A 47 38.71 -15.51 -6.05
CA SER A 47 37.48 -15.95 -6.73
C SER A 47 36.17 -15.55 -6.03
N GLU A 48 36.18 -15.44 -4.70
CA GLU A 48 35.01 -14.98 -3.92
C GLU A 48 34.84 -13.45 -4.01
N GLU A 49 35.94 -12.71 -4.03
CA GLU A 49 35.94 -11.25 -4.21
C GLU A 49 35.48 -10.86 -5.62
N GLU A 50 35.97 -11.53 -6.67
CA GLU A 50 35.51 -11.32 -8.05
C GLU A 50 34.03 -11.67 -8.23
N PHE A 51 33.58 -12.77 -7.63
CA PHE A 51 32.17 -13.17 -7.63
C PHE A 51 31.29 -12.15 -6.88
N SER A 52 31.71 -11.72 -5.69
CA SER A 52 31.04 -10.70 -4.90
C SER A 52 30.95 -9.37 -5.65
N HIS A 53 32.04 -8.94 -6.29
CA HIS A 53 32.07 -7.74 -7.10
C HIS A 53 31.10 -7.81 -8.28
N SER A 54 31.10 -8.92 -9.04
CA SER A 54 30.16 -9.12 -10.15
C SER A 54 28.70 -9.15 -9.70
N TYR A 55 28.42 -9.79 -8.56
CA TYR A 55 27.08 -9.85 -8.00
C TYR A 55 26.58 -8.48 -7.52
N ASN A 56 27.42 -7.73 -6.81
CA ASN A 56 27.12 -6.38 -6.35
C ASN A 56 26.91 -5.42 -7.54
N GLN A 57 27.69 -5.57 -8.61
CA GLN A 57 27.51 -4.79 -9.83
C GLN A 57 26.13 -5.04 -10.46
N LYS A 58 25.69 -6.30 -10.52
CA LYS A 58 24.35 -6.66 -11.03
C LYS A 58 23.23 -6.12 -10.13
N LEU A 59 23.41 -6.19 -8.81
CA LEU A 59 22.46 -5.60 -7.86
C LEU A 59 22.33 -4.10 -8.07
N LYS A 60 23.46 -3.38 -8.17
CA LYS A 60 23.46 -1.94 -8.41
C LYS A 60 22.77 -1.59 -9.73
N GLU A 61 23.03 -2.34 -10.79
CA GLU A 61 22.36 -2.12 -12.09
C GLU A 61 20.84 -2.33 -11.99
N LEU A 62 20.39 -3.33 -11.23
CA LEU A 62 18.96 -3.57 -10.98
C LEU A 62 18.33 -2.45 -10.16
N GLU A 63 19.01 -2.00 -9.11
CA GLU A 63 18.57 -0.88 -8.26
C GLU A 63 18.44 0.41 -9.08
N ASP A 64 19.46 0.74 -9.88
CA ASP A 64 19.46 1.92 -10.75
C ASP A 64 18.32 1.86 -11.77
N LYS A 65 18.09 0.71 -12.41
CA LYS A 65 16.97 0.51 -13.34
C LYS A 65 15.62 0.64 -12.63
N ASN A 66 15.47 0.05 -11.45
CA ASN A 66 14.22 0.13 -10.70
C ASN A 66 13.93 1.57 -10.25
N ALA A 67 14.94 2.29 -9.78
CA ALA A 67 14.82 3.71 -9.43
C ALA A 67 14.37 4.56 -10.63
N GLN A 68 14.95 4.34 -11.82
CA GLN A 68 14.52 5.04 -13.04
C GLN A 68 13.06 4.73 -13.41
N LEU A 69 12.66 3.46 -13.35
CA LEU A 69 11.28 3.05 -13.64
C LEU A 69 10.29 3.60 -12.61
N LEU A 70 10.66 3.64 -11.32
CA LEU A 70 9.83 4.22 -10.28
C LEU A 70 9.63 5.72 -10.52
N ASN A 71 10.71 6.46 -10.83
CA ASN A 71 10.62 7.89 -11.13
C ASN A 71 9.70 8.15 -12.33
N ALA A 72 9.90 7.43 -13.44
CA ALA A 72 9.03 7.55 -14.61
C ALA A 72 7.56 7.24 -14.29
N ARG A 73 7.30 6.18 -13.49
CA ARG A 73 5.94 5.83 -13.08
C ARG A 73 5.30 6.85 -12.15
N VAL A 74 6.08 7.49 -11.27
CA VAL A 74 5.58 8.56 -10.41
C VAL A 74 5.14 9.75 -11.27
N ASP A 75 5.94 10.13 -12.27
CA ASP A 75 5.61 11.23 -13.18
C ASP A 75 4.37 10.91 -14.03
N GLU A 76 4.30 9.71 -14.61
CA GLU A 76 3.13 9.24 -15.37
C GLU A 76 1.87 9.19 -14.50
N PHE A 77 1.98 8.71 -13.26
CA PHE A 77 0.86 8.68 -12.33
C PHE A 77 0.39 10.10 -11.98
N ALA A 78 1.32 11.02 -11.70
CA ALA A 78 0.98 12.41 -11.43
C ALA A 78 0.25 13.07 -12.62
N GLN A 79 0.69 12.79 -13.85
CA GLN A 79 0.01 13.25 -15.06
C GLN A 79 -1.39 12.64 -15.20
N ALA A 80 -1.52 11.32 -14.98
CA ALA A 80 -2.81 10.64 -15.03
C ALA A 80 -3.80 11.20 -13.98
N VAL A 81 -3.32 11.49 -12.77
CA VAL A 81 -4.12 12.16 -11.74
C VAL A 81 -4.59 13.52 -12.24
N GLN A 82 -3.69 14.37 -12.74
CA GLN A 82 -4.07 15.70 -13.25
C GLN A 82 -5.09 15.63 -14.39
N GLU A 83 -4.99 14.65 -15.29
CA GLU A 83 -5.98 14.45 -16.35
C GLU A 83 -7.36 14.08 -15.81
N VAL A 84 -7.40 13.19 -14.81
CA VAL A 84 -8.64 12.79 -14.15
C VAL A 84 -9.23 13.97 -13.40
N GLU A 85 -8.43 14.71 -12.63
CA GLU A 85 -8.90 15.90 -11.92
C GLU A 85 -9.44 16.95 -12.90
N LYS A 86 -8.74 17.21 -14.00
CA LYS A 86 -9.21 18.17 -15.01
C LYS A 86 -10.54 17.76 -15.64
N LYS A 87 -10.75 16.46 -15.89
CA LYS A 87 -11.98 15.92 -16.50
C LYS A 87 -13.16 15.86 -15.52
N PHE A 88 -12.89 15.51 -14.26
CA PHE A 88 -13.93 15.14 -13.31
C PHE A 88 -14.05 16.09 -12.11
N MET A 89 -12.98 16.74 -11.65
CA MET A 89 -13.07 17.71 -10.56
C MET A 89 -13.57 19.08 -11.04
N ASN A 90 -13.22 19.53 -12.25
CA ASN A 90 -13.89 20.69 -12.86
C ASN A 90 -15.37 20.41 -13.19
N SER A 91 -15.78 19.14 -13.13
CA SER A 91 -17.17 18.70 -13.23
C SER A 91 -17.90 18.67 -11.89
N THR A 92 -17.33 19.24 -10.81
CA THR A 92 -18.15 19.85 -9.75
C THR A 92 -18.83 21.10 -10.33
N GLY A 93 -19.63 20.89 -11.38
CA GLY A 93 -20.53 21.90 -11.90
C GLY A 93 -21.32 22.42 -10.72
N SER A 94 -21.50 23.74 -10.67
CA SER A 94 -22.31 24.38 -9.64
C SER A 94 -23.57 23.54 -9.40
N PRO A 95 -23.84 23.13 -8.15
CA PRO A 95 -24.97 22.27 -7.84
C PRO A 95 -26.23 22.82 -8.51
N VAL A 96 -26.90 21.93 -9.23
CA VAL A 96 -28.07 22.29 -10.03
C VAL A 96 -29.11 22.94 -9.12
N CYS A 97 -29.51 24.17 -9.46
CA CYS A 97 -30.51 24.94 -8.72
C CYS A 97 -30.09 25.35 -7.29
N GLN A 98 -28.79 25.47 -6.99
CA GLN A 98 -28.27 25.82 -5.66
C GLN A 98 -28.92 27.06 -5.05
N ASP A 99 -29.02 28.17 -5.78
CA ASP A 99 -29.61 29.42 -5.26
C ASP A 99 -31.08 29.24 -4.84
N LEU A 100 -31.81 28.37 -5.55
CA LEU A 100 -33.21 28.06 -5.24
C LEU A 100 -33.30 27.09 -4.06
N GLN A 101 -32.38 26.14 -3.95
CA GLN A 101 -32.25 25.28 -2.78
C GLN A 101 -32.01 26.10 -1.51
N ASP A 102 -31.10 27.07 -1.57
CA ASP A 102 -30.78 27.93 -0.42
C ASP A 102 -31.97 28.82 -0.04
N LYS A 103 -32.75 29.30 -1.02
CA LYS A 103 -34.00 30.04 -0.77
C LYS A 103 -35.04 29.17 -0.05
N VAL A 104 -35.25 27.94 -0.51
CA VAL A 104 -36.18 26.99 0.13
C VAL A 104 -35.74 26.70 1.57
N PHE A 105 -34.46 26.43 1.79
CA PHE A 105 -33.92 26.15 3.11
C PHE A 105 -34.08 27.35 4.06
N ARG A 106 -33.73 28.55 3.59
CA ARG A 106 -33.93 29.78 4.36
C ARG A 106 -35.40 30.00 4.69
N CYS A 107 -36.31 29.85 3.73
CA CYS A 107 -37.73 30.06 3.99
C CYS A 107 -38.27 29.12 5.07
N TYR A 108 -37.93 27.83 5.02
CA TYR A 108 -38.36 26.88 6.06
C TYR A 108 -37.75 27.16 7.42
N THR A 109 -36.50 27.63 7.45
CA THR A 109 -35.81 28.05 8.68
C THR A 109 -36.50 29.26 9.31
N GLU A 110 -36.98 30.20 8.50
CA GLU A 110 -37.68 31.39 9.01
C GLU A 110 -39.16 31.10 9.34
N ASN A 111 -39.78 30.09 8.71
CA ASN A 111 -41.22 29.83 8.74
C ASN A 111 -41.60 28.42 9.23
N HIS A 112 -40.91 27.88 10.24
CA HIS A 112 -41.11 26.50 10.72
C HIS A 112 -42.56 26.09 11.00
N LYS A 113 -43.40 26.99 11.51
CA LYS A 113 -44.84 26.73 11.82
C LYS A 113 -45.79 27.20 10.71
N LYS A 114 -45.27 27.82 9.65
CA LYS A 114 -46.02 28.45 8.56
C LYS A 114 -45.45 28.04 7.20
N THR A 115 -45.19 26.74 7.03
CA THR A 115 -44.51 26.15 5.87
C THR A 115 -45.18 26.46 4.54
N LEU A 116 -46.50 26.69 4.51
CA LEU A 116 -47.25 27.06 3.30
C LEU A 116 -46.79 28.38 2.67
N LEU A 117 -46.18 29.29 3.44
CA LEU A 117 -45.59 30.53 2.93
C LEU A 117 -44.41 30.27 1.97
N CYS A 118 -43.74 29.12 2.11
CA CYS A 118 -42.61 28.72 1.28
C CYS A 118 -43.01 28.03 -0.04
N SER A 119 -44.31 27.89 -0.31
CA SER A 119 -44.80 27.17 -1.49
C SER A 119 -44.32 27.75 -2.82
N ALA A 120 -44.12 29.07 -2.90
CA ALA A 120 -43.56 29.73 -4.08
C ALA A 120 -42.09 29.36 -4.32
N ASP A 121 -41.25 29.39 -3.27
CA ASP A 121 -39.83 29.03 -3.35
C ASP A 121 -39.65 27.56 -3.73
N VAL A 122 -40.45 26.67 -3.13
CA VAL A 122 -40.44 25.23 -3.42
C VAL A 122 -40.83 24.96 -4.86
N ARG A 123 -41.86 25.65 -5.39
CA ARG A 123 -42.27 25.50 -6.79
C ARG A 123 -41.15 25.91 -7.75
N ALA A 124 -40.52 27.06 -7.50
CA ALA A 124 -39.42 27.55 -8.33
C ALA A 124 -38.22 26.56 -8.32
N PHE A 125 -37.86 26.03 -7.15
CA PHE A 125 -36.83 25.00 -7.04
C PHE A 125 -37.20 23.75 -7.85
N PHE A 126 -38.42 23.25 -7.70
CA PHE A 126 -38.91 22.07 -8.41
C PHE A 126 -38.86 22.23 -9.94
N GLU A 127 -39.35 23.36 -10.46
CA GLU A 127 -39.31 23.67 -11.90
C GLU A 127 -37.87 23.70 -12.46
N CYS A 128 -36.94 24.22 -11.68
CA CYS A 128 -35.52 24.21 -12.04
C CYS A 128 -34.97 22.78 -12.11
N VAL A 129 -35.28 21.93 -11.12
CA VAL A 129 -34.84 20.53 -11.08
C VAL A 129 -35.40 19.74 -12.26
N GLU A 130 -36.69 19.88 -12.56
CA GLU A 130 -37.31 19.19 -13.71
C GLU A 130 -36.70 19.63 -15.04
N ARG A 131 -36.45 20.93 -15.21
CA ARG A 131 -35.76 21.45 -16.40
C ARG A 131 -34.35 20.88 -16.53
N ALA A 132 -33.61 20.81 -15.44
CA ALA A 132 -32.26 20.25 -15.45
C ALA A 132 -32.27 18.75 -15.78
N ARG A 133 -33.24 18.00 -15.24
CA ARG A 133 -33.45 16.58 -15.54
C ARG A 133 -33.76 16.37 -17.02
N ALA A 134 -34.66 17.16 -17.59
CA ALA A 134 -34.97 17.12 -19.02
C ALA A 134 -33.73 17.42 -19.88
N ASN A 135 -32.97 18.46 -19.55
CA ASN A 135 -31.74 18.81 -20.27
C ASN A 135 -30.68 17.71 -20.20
N ALA A 136 -30.53 17.04 -19.05
CA ALA A 136 -29.58 15.95 -18.88
C ALA A 136 -29.95 14.71 -19.72
N LEU A 137 -31.25 14.44 -19.90
CA LEU A 137 -31.73 13.36 -20.77
C LEU A 137 -31.50 13.69 -22.25
N MET A 138 -31.73 14.94 -22.67
CA MET A 138 -31.54 15.38 -24.06
C MET A 138 -30.07 15.42 -24.50
N ARG A 139 -29.12 15.65 -23.58
CA ARG A 139 -27.68 15.67 -23.86
C ARG A 139 -27.05 14.29 -24.11
N LYS A 140 -27.77 13.21 -23.84
CA LYS A 140 -27.27 11.82 -23.99
C LYS A 140 -27.72 11.14 -25.29
N GLY A 141 -28.39 11.85 -26.19
CA GLY A 141 -28.70 11.39 -27.57
C GLY A 141 -27.77 12.05 -28.57
#